data_AF-A0A8T3Q231-F1
#
_entry.id   AF-A0A8T3Q231-F1
#
_cell.length_a   1.000
_cell.length_b   1.000
_cell.length_c   1.000
_cell.angle_alpha   90.00
_cell.angle_beta   90.00
_cell.angle_gamma   90.00
#
_symmetry.space_group_name_H-M   'P 1'
#
loop_
_entity.id
_entity.type
_entity.pdbx_description
1 polymer ?
#
loop_
_entity_poly.entity_id
_entity_poly.type
_entity_poly.pdbx_seq_one_letter_code
_entity_poly.pdbx_strand_id
1 'polypeptide(L)' 'IEAQTPTDDGEYAELPDDADDGPDLLRVRLDPPAARAFVQRAEALLVAGRPACPFCGEPLDPRGHFCALGNGQLN' A
#
# COMPACT_ATOMS: atom_id res chain seq x y z
N ILE A 1 13.49 -4.73 -6.18
CA ILE A 1 12.79 -3.89 -5.17
C ILE A 1 13.40 -4.25 -3.84
N GLU A 2 13.76 -3.25 -3.06
CA GLU A 2 14.30 -3.42 -1.71
C GLU A 2 13.25 -2.90 -0.74
N ALA A 3 12.92 -3.71 0.26
CA ALA A 3 12.02 -3.35 1.34
C ALA A 3 12.83 -3.37 2.64
N GLN A 4 12.86 -2.23 3.32
CA GLN A 4 13.55 -2.03 4.58
C GLN A 4 12.52 -1.71 5.66
N THR A 5 12.74 -2.26 6.86
CA THR A 5 11.97 -1.88 8.04
C THR A 5 12.48 -0.52 8.54
N PRO A 6 11.60 0.46 8.78
CA PRO A 6 12.02 1.73 9.39
C PRO A 6 12.54 1.50 10.81
N THR A 7 13.46 2.36 11.25
CA THR A 7 13.98 2.40 12.62
C THR A 7 12.93 2.92 13.60
N ASP A 8 13.20 2.84 14.91
CA ASP A 8 12.26 3.25 15.96
C ASP A 8 11.84 4.73 15.88
N ASP A 9 12.66 5.57 15.26
CA ASP A 9 12.44 6.99 14.98
C ASP A 9 11.73 7.26 13.63
N GLY A 10 11.36 6.19 12.91
CA GLY A 10 10.61 6.27 11.65
C GLY A 10 11.44 6.62 10.42
N GLU A 11 12.77 6.62 10.55
CA GLU A 11 13.70 6.83 9.45
C GLU A 11 14.11 5.49 8.82
N TYR A 12 14.72 5.52 7.64
CA TYR A 12 15.29 4.32 7.01
C TYR A 12 16.78 4.32 7.23
N ALA A 13 17.33 3.21 7.73
CA ALA A 13 18.75 3.10 7.98
C ALA A 13 19.53 3.10 6.64
N GLU A 14 20.32 4.14 6.41
CA GLU A 14 21.31 4.16 5.33
C GLU A 14 22.59 3.47 5.81
N LEU A 15 22.67 2.16 5.59
CA LEU A 15 23.85 1.37 5.90
C LEU A 15 24.62 1.02 4.62
N PRO A 16 25.96 1.00 4.67
CA PRO A 16 26.77 0.47 3.58
C PRO A 16 26.49 -1.02 3.39
N ASP A 17 26.64 -1.49 2.15
CA ASP A 17 26.35 -2.88 1.74
C ASP A 17 27.13 -3.96 2.53
N ASP A 18 28.19 -3.57 3.25
CA ASP A 18 29.08 -4.41 4.04
C ASP A 18 28.95 -4.23 5.57
N ALA A 19 27.88 -3.58 6.05
CA ALA A 19 27.62 -3.48 7.48
C ALA A 19 27.43 -4.87 8.11
N ASP A 20 28.21 -5.18 9.15
CA ASP A 20 28.15 -6.46 9.88
C ASP A 20 26.82 -6.66 10.64
N ASP A 21 26.14 -5.57 11.00
CA ASP A 21 24.86 -5.57 11.70
C ASP A 21 23.94 -4.51 11.05
N GLY A 22 22.97 -4.98 10.26
CA GLY A 22 22.02 -4.16 9.53
C GLY A 22 20.59 -4.64 9.69
N PRO A 23 19.58 -3.82 9.35
CA PRO A 23 18.18 -4.19 9.53
C PRO A 23 17.85 -5.39 8.63
N ASP A 24 16.82 -6.14 9.03
CA ASP A 24 16.29 -7.22 8.22
C ASP A 24 15.96 -6.73 6.80
N LEU A 25 16.75 -7.16 5.82
CA LEU A 25 16.63 -6.76 4.42
C LEU A 25 16.05 -7.88 3.57
N LEU A 26 14.91 -7.61 2.92
CA LEU A 26 14.37 -8.48 1.88
C LEU A 26 14.68 -7.89 0.50
N ARG A 27 15.58 -8.55 -0.24
CA ARG A 27 15.85 -8.23 -1.64
C ARG A 27 15.05 -9.12 -2.58
N VAL A 28 14.15 -8.53 -3.36
CA VAL A 28 13.32 -9.27 -4.33
C VAL A 28 13.77 -8.97 -5.75
N ARG A 29 14.11 -10.03 -6.50
CA ARG A 29 14.39 -9.98 -7.94
C ARG A 29 13.19 -10.53 -8.71
N LEU A 30 12.73 -9.78 -9.69
CA LEU A 30 11.55 -10.05 -10.49
C LEU A 30 11.87 -9.71 -11.95
N ASP A 31 11.45 -10.55 -12.88
CA ASP A 31 11.44 -10.15 -14.28
C ASP A 31 10.34 -9.11 -14.55
N PRO A 32 10.48 -8.24 -15.57
CA PRO A 32 9.49 -7.20 -15.85
C PRO A 32 8.03 -7.68 -15.96
N PRO A 33 7.71 -8.86 -16.54
CA PRO A 33 6.35 -9.38 -16.56
C PRO A 33 5.82 -9.74 -15.16
N ALA A 34 6.68 -10.32 -14.31
CA ALA A 34 6.32 -10.70 -12.94
C ALA A 34 6.03 -9.46 -12.08
N ALA A 35 6.82 -8.39 -12.25
CA ALA A 35 6.58 -7.11 -11.57
C ALA A 35 5.22 -6.51 -11.94
N ARG A 36 4.87 -6.47 -13.24
CA ARG A 36 3.56 -5.98 -13.70
C ARG A 36 2.40 -6.79 -13.13
N ALA A 37 2.53 -8.12 -13.13
CA ALA A 37 1.51 -9.00 -12.59
C ALA A 37 1.36 -8.84 -11.06
N PHE A 38 2.45 -8.59 -10.33
CA PHE A 38 2.40 -8.29 -8.90
C PHE A 38 1.62 -7.00 -8.63
N VAL A 39 1.92 -5.92 -9.35
CA VAL A 39 1.23 -4.62 -9.18
C VAL A 39 -0.28 -4.78 -9.39
N GLN A 40 -0.71 -5.42 -10.48
CA GLN A 40 -2.13 -5.64 -10.77
C GLN A 40 -2.85 -6.41 -9.65
N ARG A 41 -2.22 -7.46 -9.10
CA ARG A 41 -2.82 -8.24 -8.00
C ARG A 41 -2.86 -7.45 -6.69
N ALA A 42 -1.83 -6.65 -6.41
CA ALA A 42 -1.80 -5.80 -5.22
C ALA A 42 -2.89 -4.72 -5.29
N GLU A 43 -3.07 -4.07 -6.44
CA GLU A 43 -4.16 -3.11 -6.66
C GLU A 43 -5.53 -3.75 -6.46
N ALA A 44 -5.74 -4.96 -6.99
CA ALA A 44 -6.99 -5.69 -6.81
C ALA A 44 -7.27 -5.99 -5.32
N LEU A 45 -6.25 -6.36 -4.53
CA LEU A 45 -6.37 -6.58 -3.10
C LEU A 45 -6.68 -5.28 -2.33
N LEU A 46 -6.01 -4.18 -2.67
CA LEU A 46 -6.23 -2.88 -2.02
C LEU A 46 -7.66 -2.37 -2.28
N VAL A 47 -8.15 -2.53 -3.51
CA VAL A 47 -9.55 -2.20 -3.85
C VAL A 47 -10.54 -3.08 -3.08
N ALA A 48 -10.19 -4.34 -2.82
CA ALA A 48 -11.06 -5.24 -2.05
C ALA A 48 -11.21 -4.84 -0.57
N GLY A 49 -10.31 -4.00 -0.02
CA GLY A 49 -10.29 -3.59 1.39
C GLY A 49 -10.85 -2.19 1.71
N ARG A 50 -11.51 -1.51 0.76
CA ARG A 50 -11.92 -0.09 0.96
C ARG A 50 -12.94 0.06 2.10
N PRO A 51 -12.81 1.11 2.94
CA PRO A 51 -13.68 1.32 4.10
C PRO A 51 -15.13 1.52 3.65
N ALA A 52 -16.06 0.92 4.39
CA ALA A 52 -17.48 1.10 4.17
C ALA A 52 -17.88 2.54 4.46
N CYS A 53 -18.68 3.12 3.56
CA CYS A 53 -19.35 4.38 3.78
C CYS A 53 -20.20 4.29 5.06
N PRO A 54 -20.09 5.23 6.02
CA PRO A 54 -20.86 5.17 7.26
C PRO A 54 -22.37 5.36 7.04
N PHE A 55 -22.76 5.90 5.88
CA PHE A 55 -24.16 6.17 5.55
C PHE A 55 -24.81 5.05 4.72
N CYS A 56 -24.09 4.51 3.72
CA CYS A 56 -24.65 3.49 2.81
C CYS A 56 -23.95 2.12 2.88
N GLY A 57 -22.85 1.99 3.62
CA GLY A 57 -22.10 0.73 3.76
C GLY A 57 -21.18 0.39 2.58
N GLU A 58 -21.28 1.12 1.46
CA GLU A 58 -20.50 0.81 0.24
C GLU A 58 -19.02 1.21 0.37
N PRO A 59 -18.07 0.47 -0.22
CA PRO A 59 -16.66 0.79 -0.14
C PRO A 59 -16.34 2.13 -0.83
N LEU A 60 -15.80 3.09 -0.08
CA LEU A 60 -15.49 4.43 -0.60
C LEU A 60 -14.57 4.39 -1.83
N ASP A 61 -14.90 5.16 -2.88
CA ASP A 61 -14.02 5.32 -4.05
C ASP A 61 -12.97 6.41 -3.76
N PRO A 62 -11.69 6.19 -4.13
CA PRO A 62 -10.62 7.16 -3.90
C PRO A 62 -10.78 8.49 -4.66
N ARG A 63 -11.63 8.56 -5.69
CA ARG A 63 -11.89 9.81 -6.46
C ARG A 63 -13.10 10.58 -5.92
N GLY A 64 -13.64 10.17 -4.77
CA GLY A 64 -14.85 10.73 -4.17
C GLY A 64 -16.01 9.73 -4.22
N HIS A 65 -16.87 9.79 -3.21
CA HIS A 65 -18.00 8.89 -3.06
C HIS A 65 -19.30 9.69 -2.94
N PHE A 66 -20.05 9.78 -4.04
CA PHE A 66 -21.37 10.40 -3.98
C PHE A 66 -22.35 9.49 -3.23
N CYS A 67 -22.62 9.79 -1.95
CA CYS A 67 -23.58 9.03 -1.15
C CYS A 67 -24.98 9.66 -1.21
N ALA A 68 -25.94 9.04 -1.90
CA ALA A 68 -27.33 9.50 -1.93
C ALA A 68 -28.01 9.48 -0.54
N LEU A 69 -27.66 8.50 0.32
CA LEU A 69 -28.18 8.39 1.70
C LEU A 69 -27.60 9.45 2.64
N GLY A 70 -26.40 9.97 2.32
CA GLY A 70 -25.77 11.11 2.99
C GLY A 70 -26.05 12.45 2.31
N ASN A 71 -27.01 12.55 1.39
CA ASN A 71 -27.28 13.76 0.59
C ASN A 71 -26.03 14.34 -0.11
N GLY A 72 -25.18 13.48 -0.64
CA GLY A 72 -23.93 13.87 -1.29
C GLY A 72 -22.77 14.16 -0.32
N GLN A 73 -22.94 13.92 0.98
CA GLN A 73 -21.79 13.83 1.88
C GLN A 73 -20.90 12.67 1.45
N LEU A 74 -19.58 12.90 1.45
CA LEU A 74 -18.48 12.06 0.94
C LEU A 74 -18.02 12.34 -0.52
N ASN A 75 -18.49 13.42 -1.14
CA ASN A 75 -17.82 14.06 -2.29
C ASN A 75 -16.78 15.10 -1.87
#